data_AF-A0A067DME7-F1
#
_entry.id   AF-A0A067DME7-F1
#
_cell.length_a   1.000
_cell.length_b   1.000
_cell.length_c   1.000
_cell.angle_alpha   90.00
_cell.angle_beta   90.00
_cell.angle_gamma   90.00
#
_symmetry.space_group_name_H-M   'P 1'
#
loop_
_entity.id
_entity.type
_entity.pdbx_description
1 polymer ?
#
loop_
_entity_poly.entity_id
_entity_poly.type
_entity_poly.pdbx_seq_one_letter_code
_entity_poly.pdbx_strand_id
1 'polypeptide(L)'
;MRDALLPTMKGLITNDLLRRSDMDVRLSVTSCISEITRITAPDSPYDDELMKEFFQLAVSAFENLSHASGRYYMKALSILDTVAKVRSCLLMLDLECDKLVVEMFQHFLKVI
;
A
#
# COMPACT_ATOMS: atom_id res chain seq x y z
N MET A 1 13.89 16.88 -5.95
CA MET A 1 13.80 15.56 -5.29
C MET A 1 12.80 14.65 -6.00
N ARG A 2 11.56 15.10 -6.27
CA ARG A 2 10.59 14.34 -7.08
C ARG A 2 11.12 13.89 -8.44
N ASP A 3 11.84 14.77 -9.16
CA ASP A 3 12.34 14.44 -10.49
C ASP A 3 13.28 13.23 -10.52
N ALA A 4 14.03 13.01 -9.43
CA ALA A 4 14.90 11.84 -9.28
C ALA A 4 14.12 10.55 -9.04
N LEU A 5 12.90 10.64 -8.49
CA LEU A 5 12.01 9.49 -8.23
C LEU A 5 11.12 9.15 -9.42
N LEU A 6 10.90 10.07 -10.35
CA LEU A 6 10.01 9.87 -11.50
C LEU A 6 10.27 8.57 -12.28
N PRO A 7 11.53 8.17 -12.59
CA PRO A 7 11.78 6.91 -13.29
C PRO A 7 11.30 5.70 -12.48
N THR A 8 11.58 5.68 -11.17
CA THR A 8 11.17 4.61 -10.26
C THR A 8 9.65 4.57 -10.09
N MET A 9 9.01 5.73 -9.91
CA MET A 9 7.55 5.84 -9.79
C MET A 9 6.85 5.25 -11.02
N LYS A 10 7.31 5.59 -12.23
CA LYS A 10 6.76 5.05 -13.47
C LYS A 10 7.01 3.55 -13.64
N GLY A 11 8.18 3.06 -13.21
CA GLY A 11 8.51 1.65 -13.29
C GLY A 11 7.65 0.76 -12.39
N LEU A 12 7.35 1.23 -11.18
CA LEU A 12 6.62 0.45 -10.17
C LEU A 12 5.13 0.27 -10.49
N ILE A 13 4.53 1.15 -11.29
CA ILE A 13 3.09 1.09 -11.62
C ILE A 13 2.77 0.30 -12.90
N THR A 14 3.73 -0.46 -13.42
CA THR A 14 3.50 -1.28 -14.61
C THR A 14 2.54 -2.43 -14.31
N ASN A 15 1.66 -2.76 -15.26
CA ASN A 15 0.70 -3.87 -15.12
C ASN A 15 1.38 -5.20 -14.78
N ASP A 16 2.57 -5.42 -15.32
CA ASP A 16 3.31 -6.66 -15.08
C ASP A 16 3.76 -6.78 -13.63
N LEU A 17 4.08 -5.67 -12.95
CA LEU A 17 4.44 -5.63 -11.54
C LEU A 17 3.23 -5.56 -10.61
N LEU A 18 2.24 -4.71 -10.89
CA LEU A 18 1.10 -4.53 -9.99
C LEU A 18 0.08 -5.69 -10.07
N ARG A 19 -0.16 -6.24 -11.26
CA ARG A 19 -1.32 -7.12 -11.50
C ARG A 19 -0.93 -8.55 -11.85
N ARG A 20 0.14 -8.73 -12.64
CA ARG A 20 0.52 -10.05 -13.20
C ARG A 20 1.68 -10.73 -12.48
N SER A 21 2.25 -10.08 -11.47
CA SER A 21 3.35 -10.65 -10.69
C SER A 21 2.83 -11.54 -9.56
N ASP A 22 3.71 -12.37 -9.04
CA ASP A 22 3.43 -13.18 -7.87
C ASP A 22 3.33 -12.31 -6.60
N MET A 23 2.84 -12.91 -5.52
CA MET A 23 2.55 -12.19 -4.28
C MET A 23 3.79 -11.53 -3.65
N ASP A 24 4.98 -12.13 -3.75
CA ASP A 24 6.20 -11.53 -3.20
C ASP A 24 6.55 -10.22 -3.90
N VAL A 25 6.47 -10.23 -5.22
CA VAL A 25 6.76 -9.05 -6.04
C VAL A 25 5.73 -7.97 -5.75
N ARG A 26 4.42 -8.29 -5.76
CA ARG A 26 3.37 -7.31 -5.45
C ARG A 26 3.56 -6.69 -4.07
N LEU A 27 3.79 -7.48 -3.02
CA LEU A 27 3.99 -6.95 -1.67
C LEU A 27 5.23 -6.06 -1.57
N SER A 28 6.29 -6.40 -2.31
CA SER A 28 7.50 -5.58 -2.36
C SER A 28 7.24 -4.25 -3.09
N VAL A 29 6.50 -4.29 -4.20
CA VAL A 29 6.07 -3.09 -4.94
C VAL A 29 5.17 -2.21 -4.08
N THR A 30 4.21 -2.78 -3.35
CA THR A 30 3.35 -2.06 -2.41
C THR A 30 4.18 -1.37 -1.32
N SER A 31 5.18 -2.05 -0.77
CA SER A 31 6.09 -1.46 0.21
C SER A 31 6.93 -0.32 -0.36
N CYS A 32 7.36 -0.41 -1.63
CA CYS A 32 8.05 0.70 -2.30
C CYS A 32 7.11 1.88 -2.53
N ILE A 33 5.87 1.61 -2.98
CA ILE A 33 4.86 2.64 -3.20
C ILE A 33 4.48 3.33 -1.89
N SER A 34 4.34 2.61 -0.77
CA SER A 34 4.06 3.23 0.53
C SER A 34 5.15 4.23 0.93
N GLU A 35 6.42 3.90 0.70
CA GLU A 35 7.52 4.83 0.96
C GLU A 35 7.54 6.01 0.00
N ILE A 36 7.21 5.81 -1.27
CA ILE A 36 7.05 6.91 -2.23
C ILE A 36 5.97 7.87 -1.75
N THR A 37 4.80 7.36 -1.35
CA THR A 37 3.71 8.15 -0.78
C THR A 37 4.17 8.95 0.44
N ARG A 38 5.01 8.36 1.31
CA ARG A 38 5.61 9.07 2.46
C ARG A 38 6.58 10.16 2.06
N ILE A 39 7.41 9.92 1.05
CA ILE A 39 8.40 10.89 0.58
C ILE A 39 7.72 12.06 -0.16
N THR A 40 6.65 11.78 -0.91
CA THR A 40 5.94 12.81 -1.69
C THR A 40 4.89 13.56 -0.89
N ALA A 41 4.48 13.07 0.28
CA ALA A 41 3.54 13.75 1.17
C ALA A 41 3.97 15.22 1.40
N PRO A 42 3.02 16.18 1.39
CA PRO A 42 1.57 15.97 1.40
C PRO A 42 0.93 15.67 0.04
N ASP A 43 1.64 15.82 -1.08
CA ASP A 43 1.02 15.58 -2.39
C ASP A 43 1.02 14.08 -2.73
N SER A 44 -0.08 13.65 -3.35
CA SER A 44 -0.22 12.29 -3.85
C SER A 44 0.83 12.00 -4.93
N PRO A 45 1.52 10.84 -4.87
CA PRO A 45 2.48 10.46 -5.91
C PRO A 45 1.82 10.06 -7.24
N TYR A 46 0.55 9.63 -7.20
CA TYR A 46 -0.20 9.13 -8.36
C TYR A 46 -1.62 9.71 -8.41
N ASP A 47 -2.30 9.49 -9.54
CA ASP A 47 -3.71 9.79 -9.68
C ASP A 47 -4.59 8.89 -8.80
N ASP A 48 -5.85 9.29 -8.66
CA ASP A 48 -6.83 8.66 -7.78
C ASP A 48 -7.03 7.17 -8.08
N GLU A 49 -7.02 6.76 -9.35
CA GLU A 49 -7.24 5.37 -9.74
C GLU A 49 -6.06 4.48 -9.36
N LEU A 50 -4.83 4.96 -9.57
CA LEU A 50 -3.62 4.27 -9.10
C LEU A 50 -3.52 4.25 -7.58
N MET A 51 -3.94 5.32 -6.90
CA MET A 51 -3.98 5.35 -5.44
C MET A 51 -4.98 4.34 -4.87
N LYS A 52 -6.17 4.20 -5.48
CA LYS A 52 -7.14 3.17 -5.13
C LYS A 52 -6.56 1.75 -5.30
N GLU A 53 -5.86 1.49 -6.41
CA GLU A 53 -5.20 0.20 -6.64
C GLU A 53 -4.09 -0.08 -5.60
N PHE A 54 -3.29 0.94 -5.25
CA PHE A 54 -2.33 0.85 -4.15
C PHE A 54 -3.03 0.50 -2.83
N PHE A 55 -4.14 1.16 -2.50
CA PHE A 55 -4.88 0.87 -1.27
C PHE A 55 -5.45 -0.54 -1.23
N GLN A 56 -5.95 -1.06 -2.35
CA GLN A 56 -6.37 -2.45 -2.45
C GLN A 56 -5.22 -3.40 -2.08
N LEU A 57 -4.04 -3.20 -2.69
CA LEU A 57 -2.86 -4.02 -2.42
C LEU A 57 -2.35 -3.88 -0.97
N ALA A 58 -2.37 -2.67 -0.42
CA ALA A 58 -1.96 -2.40 0.96
C ALA A 58 -2.90 -3.08 1.96
N VAL A 59 -4.21 -2.98 1.75
CA VAL A 59 -5.22 -3.63 2.60
C VAL A 59 -5.13 -5.15 2.50
N SER A 60 -4.97 -5.71 1.29
CA SER A 60 -4.71 -7.14 1.13
C SER A 60 -3.43 -7.60 1.83
N ALA A 61 -2.39 -6.77 1.89
CA ALA A 61 -1.16 -7.10 2.61
C ALA A 61 -1.41 -7.32 4.11
N PHE A 62 -2.37 -6.60 4.70
CA PHE A 62 -2.66 -6.66 6.13
C PHE A 62 -3.25 -7.99 6.60
N GLU A 63 -3.78 -8.82 5.71
CA GLU A 63 -4.16 -10.21 6.05
C GLU A 63 -2.97 -11.00 6.64
N ASN A 64 -1.75 -10.72 6.16
CA ASN A 64 -0.52 -11.37 6.61
C ASN A 64 -0.12 -11.00 8.04
N LEU A 65 -0.75 -10.01 8.67
CA LEU A 65 -0.49 -9.64 10.06
C LEU A 65 -1.01 -10.69 11.05
N SER A 66 -1.95 -11.55 10.63
CA SER A 66 -2.43 -12.68 11.43
C SER A 66 -1.41 -13.82 11.56
N HIS A 67 -0.33 -13.78 10.78
CA HIS A 67 0.69 -14.82 10.71
C HIS A 67 2.07 -14.28 11.09
N ALA A 68 2.33 -14.07 12.38
CA ALA A 68 3.57 -13.45 12.88
C ALA A 68 4.88 -14.17 12.46
N SER A 69 4.85 -15.49 12.27
CA SER A 69 5.99 -16.28 11.76
C SER A 69 6.08 -16.33 10.23
N GLY A 70 5.13 -15.70 9.52
CA GLY A 70 5.07 -15.69 8.07
C GLY A 70 6.11 -14.77 7.45
N ARG A 71 6.66 -15.17 6.30
CA ARG A 71 7.67 -14.40 5.54
C ARG A 71 7.22 -12.99 5.14
N TYR A 72 5.91 -12.72 5.15
CA TYR A 72 5.32 -11.44 4.75
C TYR A 72 5.01 -10.50 5.91
N TYR A 73 5.07 -10.99 7.15
CA TYR A 73 4.65 -10.22 8.33
C TYR A 73 5.37 -8.88 8.44
N MET A 74 6.70 -8.89 8.35
CA MET A 74 7.51 -7.67 8.47
C MET A 74 7.23 -6.64 7.37
N LYS A 75 6.94 -7.09 6.14
CA LYS A 75 6.57 -6.19 5.03
C LYS A 75 5.18 -5.59 5.27
N ALA A 76 4.20 -6.42 5.65
CA ALA A 76 2.85 -5.93 5.97
C ALA A 76 2.88 -4.93 7.13
N LEU A 77 3.69 -5.20 8.16
CA LEU A 77 3.88 -4.29 9.29
C LEU A 77 4.52 -2.97 8.86
N SER A 78 5.55 -3.01 8.01
CA SER A 78 6.17 -1.79 7.47
C SER A 78 5.19 -0.95 6.64
N ILE A 79 4.35 -1.60 5.81
CA ILE A 79 3.32 -0.89 5.03
C ILE A 79 2.33 -0.21 5.97
N LEU A 80 1.88 -0.93 7.01
CA LEU A 80 0.92 -0.40 7.99
C LEU A 80 1.48 0.81 8.75
N ASP A 81 2.73 0.71 9.23
CA ASP A 81 3.42 1.80 9.91
C ASP A 81 3.51 3.05 9.03
N THR A 82 3.84 2.89 7.75
CA THR A 82 3.89 4.01 6.80
C THR A 82 2.50 4.59 6.54
N VAL A 83 1.48 3.76 6.29
CA VAL A 83 0.07 4.18 6.12
C VAL A 83 -0.41 5.00 7.31
N ALA A 84 -0.09 4.59 8.54
CA ALA A 84 -0.45 5.32 9.75
C ALA A 84 0.29 6.66 9.85
N LYS A 85 1.61 6.67 9.61
CA LYS A 85 2.47 7.87 9.71
C LYS A 85 2.03 8.98 8.77
N VAL A 86 1.64 8.64 7.54
CA VAL A 86 1.21 9.64 6.54
C VAL A 86 -0.30 9.87 6.56
N ARG A 87 -1.01 9.25 7.52
CA ARG A 87 -2.47 9.35 7.67
C ARG A 87 -3.22 8.97 6.39
N SER A 88 -2.76 7.96 5.65
CA SER A 88 -3.36 7.60 4.36
C SER A 88 -4.81 7.14 4.47
N CYS A 89 -5.28 6.75 5.65
CA CYS A 89 -6.70 6.47 5.87
C CYS A 89 -7.60 7.67 5.57
N LEU A 90 -7.12 8.91 5.74
CA LEU A 90 -7.86 10.11 5.34
C LEU A 90 -8.01 10.16 3.81
N LEU A 91 -6.92 9.91 3.09
CA LEU A 91 -6.94 9.83 1.63
C LEU A 91 -7.85 8.69 1.13
N MET A 92 -7.90 7.55 1.83
CA MET A 92 -8.85 6.49 1.50
C MET A 92 -10.31 6.97 1.59
N LEU A 93 -10.65 7.79 2.59
CA LEU A 93 -11.99 8.37 2.72
C LEU A 93 -12.25 9.41 1.63
N ASP A 94 -11.28 10.26 1.33
CA ASP A 94 -11.37 11.26 0.26
C ASP A 94 -11.56 10.60 -1.13
N LEU A 95 -10.99 9.42 -1.34
CA LEU A 95 -11.12 8.62 -2.56
C LEU A 95 -12.31 7.64 -2.54
N GLU A 96 -13.23 7.76 -1.57
CA GLU A 96 -14.44 6.93 -1.44
C GLU A 96 -14.14 5.41 -1.34
N CYS A 97 -13.03 5.05 -0.70
CA CYS A 97 -12.59 3.66 -0.50
C CYS A 97 -13.23 2.99 0.73
N ASP A 98 -14.50 3.29 1.04
CA ASP A 98 -15.17 2.86 2.27
C ASP A 98 -15.13 1.33 2.48
N LYS A 99 -15.31 0.58 1.39
CA LYS A 99 -15.25 -0.90 1.42
C LYS A 99 -13.87 -1.41 1.85
N LEU A 100 -12.80 -0.76 1.40
CA LEU A 100 -11.43 -1.12 1.78
C LEU A 100 -11.13 -0.76 3.23
N VAL A 101 -11.69 0.34 3.73
CA VAL A 101 -11.60 0.68 5.15
C VAL A 101 -12.25 -0.42 5.99
N VAL A 102 -13.46 -0.87 5.63
CA VAL A 102 -14.13 -1.98 6.32
C VAL A 102 -13.31 -3.27 6.26
N GLU A 103 -12.81 -3.64 5.08
CA GLU A 103 -11.97 -4.83 4.89
C GLU A 103 -10.69 -4.78 5.75
N MET A 104 -10.03 -3.62 5.81
CA MET A 104 -8.85 -3.40 6.65
C MET A 104 -9.14 -3.69 8.13
N PHE A 105 -10.26 -3.18 8.66
CA PHE A 105 -10.66 -3.48 10.03
C PHE A 105 -10.99 -4.97 10.23
N GLN A 106 -11.60 -5.63 9.25
CA GLN A 106 -11.85 -7.07 9.30
C GLN A 106 -10.54 -7.88 9.39
N HIS A 107 -9.50 -7.50 8.64
CA HIS A 107 -8.19 -8.13 8.76
C HIS A 107 -7.58 -7.92 10.14
N PHE A 108 -7.65 -6.70 10.69
CA PHE A 108 -7.12 -6.42 12.03
C PHE A 108 -7.85 -7.17 13.14
N LEU A 109 -9.17 -7.33 13.03
CA LEU A 109 -9.97 -8.06 14.02
C LEU A 109 -9.66 -9.56 14.05
N LYS A 110 -9.08 -10.13 12.97
CA LYS A 110 -8.61 -11.53 12.95
C LYS A 110 -7.27 -11.75 13.66
N VAL A 111 -6.54 -10.67 13.96
CA VAL A 111 -5.25 -10.74 14.67
C VAL A 111 -5.44 -10.87 16.19
N ILE A 112 -6.60 -10.45 16.70
CA ILE A 112 -7.00 -10.49 18.12
C ILE A 112 -7.62 -11.85 18.45
#